data_AF-A0AAF0F4E8-F1
#
_entry.id   AF-A0AAF0F4E8-F1
#
_cell.length_a   1.000
_cell.length_b   1.000
_cell.length_c   1.000
_cell.angle_alpha   90.00
_cell.angle_beta   90.00
_cell.angle_gamma   90.00
#
_symmetry.space_group_name_H-M   'P 1'
#
loop_
_entity.id
_entity.type
_entity.pdbx_description
1 polymer ?
#
loop_
_entity_poly.entity_id
_entity_poly.type
_entity_poly.pdbx_seq_one_letter_code
_entity_poly.pdbx_strand_id
1 'polypeptide(L)'
;MRDEYSAFLTWLREQGAQFPDGVYFADDDVTGPGLFSKDDIPSDQCIMAIPHTLIMHPATSKARITAALGYEDEQKTLVMRDWILLDLVLHRLLDGKKSHVAGDLLQHAPYVRILPAAFGTPLECKPSEITLLDGTSLFNGTMHRLQKTSDAAERSKAWLAAACAVPRLASDPAAVILRTALASDWLSLWRWADDVYGSRSFPASFAGWAVPPASHEPVLIPGIDSINHMRAYPVTWEYEEVDDTMPWMLEDESDGVREPILERVREYRQVLLRKGVQWTQSKLDQILDELEALGYTL
;
A
#
# COMPACT_ATOMS: atom_id res chain seq x y z
N MET A 1 -4.60 28.13 -6.65
CA MET A 1 -4.36 26.67 -6.67
C MET A 1 -3.91 26.30 -5.28
N ARG A 2 -4.46 25.24 -4.66
CA ARG A 2 -4.05 24.82 -3.32
C ARG A 2 -2.57 24.41 -3.35
N ASP A 3 -1.78 24.82 -2.36
CA ASP A 3 -0.34 24.51 -2.33
C ASP A 3 -0.10 22.99 -2.30
N GLU A 4 -1.03 22.24 -1.71
CA GLU A 4 -1.03 20.78 -1.65
C GLU A 4 -1.10 20.12 -3.03
N TYR A 5 -1.82 20.72 -3.99
CA TYR A 5 -1.95 20.20 -5.36
C TYR A 5 -0.62 20.26 -6.12
N SER A 6 0.09 21.39 -5.98
CA SER A 6 1.41 21.53 -6.60
C SER A 6 2.45 20.63 -5.91
N ALA A 7 2.37 20.50 -4.58
CA ALA A 7 3.24 19.60 -3.82
C ALA A 7 3.02 18.13 -4.22
N PHE A 8 1.77 17.72 -4.43
CA PHE A 8 1.44 16.36 -4.87
C PHE A 8 2.00 16.04 -6.26
N LEU A 9 1.82 16.92 -7.25
CA LEU A 9 2.36 16.70 -8.59
C LEU A 9 3.89 16.71 -8.61
N THR A 10 4.52 17.56 -7.79
CA THR A 10 5.98 17.58 -7.64
C THR A 10 6.47 16.27 -7.05
N TRP A 11 5.84 15.80 -5.97
CA TRP A 11 6.14 14.52 -5.35
C TRP A 11 5.97 13.36 -6.34
N LEU A 12 4.89 13.31 -7.12
CA LEU A 12 4.71 12.27 -8.14
C LEU A 12 5.90 12.23 -9.12
N ARG A 13 6.32 13.37 -9.66
CA ARG A 13 7.48 13.45 -10.58
C ARG A 13 8.78 13.02 -9.91
N GLU A 14 9.02 13.46 -8.68
CA GLU A 14 10.21 13.07 -7.89
C GLU A 14 10.27 11.56 -7.63
N GLN A 15 9.10 10.91 -7.55
CA GLN A 15 8.97 9.46 -7.38
C GLN A 15 8.97 8.69 -8.72
N GLY A 16 9.22 9.37 -9.85
CA GLY A 16 9.37 8.76 -11.17
C GLY A 16 8.08 8.65 -11.99
N ALA A 17 6.99 9.25 -11.54
CA ALA A 17 5.78 9.33 -12.36
C ALA A 17 6.01 10.24 -13.58
N GLN A 18 5.43 9.85 -14.72
CA GLN A 18 5.51 10.59 -15.97
C GLN A 18 4.13 11.05 -16.39
N PHE A 19 3.99 12.33 -16.72
CA PHE A 19 2.77 12.93 -17.26
C PHE A 19 3.12 14.27 -17.94
N PRO A 20 2.32 14.75 -18.91
CA PRO A 20 2.60 15.99 -19.64
C PRO A 20 2.69 17.23 -18.73
N ASP A 21 3.53 18.21 -19.10
CA ASP A 21 3.72 19.45 -18.33
C ASP A 21 2.45 20.32 -18.25
N GLY A 22 1.56 20.18 -19.24
CA GLY A 22 0.25 20.81 -19.26
C GLY A 22 -0.75 20.24 -18.25
N VAL A 23 -0.46 19.08 -17.63
CA VAL A 23 -1.33 18.47 -16.62
C VAL A 23 -1.21 19.21 -15.29
N TYR A 24 -2.35 19.58 -14.72
CA TYR A 24 -2.45 20.24 -13.43
C TYR A 24 -3.64 19.73 -12.63
N PHE A 25 -3.61 19.95 -11.33
CA PHE A 25 -4.69 19.57 -10.43
C PHE A 25 -5.49 20.82 -10.04
N ALA A 26 -6.82 20.72 -10.08
CA ALA A 26 -7.71 21.84 -9.75
C ALA A 26 -9.03 21.34 -9.16
N ASP A 27 -9.80 22.28 -8.61
CA ASP A 27 -11.18 22.06 -8.20
C ASP A 27 -12.10 22.44 -9.36
N ASP A 28 -13.06 21.57 -9.66
CA ASP A 28 -14.17 21.82 -10.59
C ASP A 28 -15.50 21.84 -9.84
N ASP A 29 -16.40 22.75 -10.24
CA ASP A 29 -17.67 22.97 -9.53
C ASP A 29 -18.62 21.77 -9.62
N VAL A 30 -18.44 20.89 -10.62
CA VAL A 30 -19.32 19.74 -10.89
C VAL A 30 -18.74 18.46 -10.30
N THR A 31 -17.46 18.22 -10.54
CA THR A 31 -16.78 16.96 -10.24
C THR A 31 -15.86 17.04 -9.03
N GLY A 32 -15.61 18.24 -8.51
CA GLY A 32 -14.71 18.48 -7.38
C GLY A 32 -13.24 18.42 -7.80
N PRO A 33 -12.33 18.06 -6.88
CA PRO A 33 -10.90 17.98 -7.17
C PRO A 33 -10.56 16.91 -8.21
N GLY A 34 -9.75 17.25 -9.19
CA GLY A 34 -9.27 16.31 -10.21
C GLY A 34 -8.09 16.81 -11.06
N LEU A 35 -7.66 15.96 -11.99
CA LEU A 35 -6.63 16.28 -12.97
C LEU A 35 -7.23 16.87 -14.25
N PHE A 36 -6.58 17.91 -14.76
CA PHE A 36 -6.95 18.66 -15.97
C PHE A 36 -5.72 18.90 -16.83
N SER A 37 -5.94 19.20 -18.12
CA SER A 37 -4.88 19.59 -19.06
C SER A 37 -5.11 21.01 -19.55
N LYS A 38 -4.03 21.78 -19.70
CA LYS A 38 -4.04 23.08 -20.40
C LYS A 38 -4.04 22.94 -21.91
N ASP A 39 -3.52 21.82 -22.37
CA ASP A 39 -3.29 21.52 -23.79
C ASP A 39 -4.21 20.39 -24.23
N ASP A 40 -4.61 20.40 -25.50
CA ASP A 40 -5.32 19.28 -26.10
C ASP A 40 -4.42 18.04 -26.09
N ILE A 41 -4.92 16.94 -25.53
CA ILE A 41 -4.21 15.65 -25.50
C ILE A 41 -4.74 14.78 -26.64
N PRO A 42 -3.88 14.31 -27.56
CA PRO A 42 -4.24 13.32 -28.58
C PRO A 42 -4.84 12.05 -27.98
N SER A 43 -5.79 11.45 -28.69
CA SER A 43 -6.54 10.28 -28.21
C SER A 43 -5.70 9.02 -27.96
N ASP A 44 -4.49 8.95 -28.51
CA ASP A 44 -3.55 7.83 -28.44
C ASP A 44 -2.34 8.11 -27.55
N GLN A 45 -2.31 9.25 -26.85
CA GLN A 45 -1.20 9.60 -25.97
C GLN A 45 -1.39 9.04 -24.55
N CYS A 46 -0.33 8.46 -23.99
CA CYS A 46 -0.27 8.14 -22.57
C CYS A 46 -0.32 9.43 -21.73
N ILE A 47 -1.36 9.56 -20.90
CA ILE A 47 -1.58 10.76 -20.06
C ILE A 47 -0.76 10.68 -18.77
N MET A 48 -0.59 9.48 -18.23
CA MET A 48 0.07 9.28 -16.95
C MET A 48 0.62 7.86 -16.83
N ALA A 49 1.89 7.74 -16.43
CA ALA A 49 2.52 6.50 -16.03
C ALA A 49 2.96 6.60 -14.57
N ILE A 50 2.55 5.63 -13.74
CA ILE A 50 2.82 5.60 -12.30
C ILE A 50 3.72 4.40 -11.97
N PRO A 51 4.90 4.63 -11.38
CA PRO A 51 5.74 3.55 -10.88
C PRO A 51 5.02 2.65 -9.88
N HIS A 52 5.25 1.34 -10.00
CA HIS A 52 4.65 0.33 -9.12
C HIS A 52 4.97 0.57 -7.63
N THR A 53 6.10 1.19 -7.32
CA THR A 53 6.54 1.56 -5.96
C THR A 53 5.66 2.61 -5.28
N LEU A 54 4.90 3.40 -6.05
CA LEU A 54 3.97 4.40 -5.53
C LEU A 54 2.59 3.84 -5.19
N ILE A 55 2.31 2.60 -5.58
CA ILE A 55 0.99 2.00 -5.39
C ILE A 55 0.83 1.60 -3.92
N MET A 56 -0.24 2.08 -3.29
CA MET A 56 -0.62 1.63 -1.96
C MET A 56 -1.28 0.26 -2.08
N HIS A 57 -0.55 -0.76 -1.65
CA HIS A 57 -0.99 -2.13 -1.68
C HIS A 57 -1.14 -2.66 -0.24
N PRO A 58 -2.21 -3.40 0.11
CA PRO A 58 -2.45 -3.79 1.50
C PRO A 58 -1.31 -4.62 2.14
N ALA A 59 -0.60 -5.44 1.36
CA ALA A 59 0.58 -6.16 1.86
C ALA A 59 1.78 -5.24 2.19
N THR A 60 2.03 -4.22 1.36
CA THR A 60 3.12 -3.27 1.60
C THR A 60 2.76 -2.29 2.72
N SER A 61 1.49 -1.88 2.81
CA SER A 61 0.93 -1.16 3.96
C SER A 61 1.09 -1.95 5.25
N LYS A 62 0.72 -3.24 5.27
CA LYS A 62 0.92 -4.12 6.43
C LYS A 62 2.38 -4.12 6.88
N ALA A 63 3.29 -4.49 5.97
CA ALA A 63 4.71 -4.60 6.29
C ALA A 63 5.30 -3.29 6.84
N ARG A 64 4.94 -2.16 6.23
CA ARG A 64 5.37 -0.84 6.69
C ARG A 64 4.82 -0.49 8.07
N ILE A 65 3.52 -0.70 8.30
CA ILE A 65 2.86 -0.38 9.57
C ILE A 65 3.41 -1.26 10.70
N THR A 66 3.52 -2.57 10.50
CA THR A 66 4.03 -3.48 11.55
C THR A 66 5.50 -3.18 11.87
N ALA A 67 6.33 -2.90 10.87
CA ALA A 67 7.72 -2.50 11.07
C ALA A 67 7.85 -1.16 11.83
N ALA A 68 7.06 -0.15 11.43
CA ALA A 68 7.08 1.18 12.05
C ALA A 68 6.63 1.14 13.51
N LEU A 69 5.56 0.39 13.80
CA LEU A 69 5.03 0.24 15.16
C LEU A 69 5.80 -0.78 16.00
N GLY A 70 6.57 -1.68 15.37
CA GLY A 70 7.24 -2.80 16.02
C GLY A 70 6.25 -3.79 16.65
N TYR A 71 5.13 -4.02 15.98
CA TYR A 71 4.05 -4.89 16.47
C TYR A 71 3.44 -5.68 15.31
N GLU A 72 3.48 -7.02 15.41
CA GLU A 72 2.95 -7.94 14.42
C GLU A 72 1.52 -8.38 14.74
N ASP A 73 0.73 -8.66 13.70
CA ASP A 73 -0.63 -9.19 13.84
C ASP A 73 -0.63 -10.73 13.85
N GLU A 74 -0.12 -11.31 14.93
CA GLU A 74 -0.01 -12.78 15.07
C GLU A 74 -1.38 -13.47 15.04
N GLN A 75 -2.40 -12.80 15.59
CA GLN A 75 -3.76 -13.32 15.66
C GLN A 75 -4.56 -13.13 14.36
N LYS A 76 -3.97 -12.48 13.34
CA LYS A 76 -4.65 -12.12 12.09
C LYS A 76 -5.97 -11.39 12.36
N THR A 77 -5.94 -10.45 13.30
CA THR A 77 -7.10 -9.65 13.70
C THR A 77 -7.59 -8.77 12.56
N LEU A 78 -6.66 -8.28 11.73
CA LEU A 78 -6.95 -7.45 10.57
C LEU A 78 -6.97 -8.27 9.29
N VAL A 79 -8.01 -8.08 8.47
CA VAL A 79 -8.02 -8.61 7.11
C VAL A 79 -7.11 -7.78 6.20
N MET A 80 -6.72 -8.31 5.04
CA MET A 80 -5.78 -7.62 4.15
C MET A 80 -6.26 -6.20 3.78
N ARG A 81 -7.53 -6.03 3.44
CA ARG A 81 -8.15 -4.72 3.23
C ARG A 81 -7.95 -3.75 4.40
N ASP A 82 -8.02 -4.19 5.65
CA ASP A 82 -7.97 -3.28 6.79
C ASP A 82 -6.61 -2.54 6.88
N TRP A 83 -5.54 -3.12 6.34
CA TRP A 83 -4.20 -2.52 6.38
C TRP A 83 -4.06 -1.24 5.55
N ILE A 84 -4.71 -1.17 4.38
CA ILE A 84 -4.66 0.06 3.57
C ILE A 84 -5.55 1.15 4.18
N LEU A 85 -6.69 0.79 4.80
CA LEU A 85 -7.51 1.74 5.55
C LEU A 85 -6.74 2.29 6.75
N LEU A 86 -6.08 1.42 7.50
CA LEU A 86 -5.23 1.83 8.61
C LEU A 86 -4.10 2.75 8.15
N ASP A 87 -3.46 2.44 7.02
CA ASP A 87 -2.41 3.28 6.42
C ASP A 87 -2.92 4.70 6.15
N LEU A 88 -4.09 4.84 5.52
CA LEU A 88 -4.72 6.15 5.27
C LEU A 88 -5.01 6.91 6.57
N VAL A 89 -5.55 6.24 7.58
CA VAL A 89 -5.85 6.87 8.89
C VAL A 89 -4.57 7.34 9.58
N LEU A 90 -3.53 6.50 9.59
CA LEU A 90 -2.24 6.85 10.19
C LEU A 90 -1.58 8.03 9.46
N HIS A 91 -1.69 8.08 8.13
CA HIS A 91 -1.28 9.25 7.36
C HIS A 91 -1.98 10.51 7.85
N ARG A 92 -3.30 10.50 7.95
CA ARG A 92 -4.07 11.67 8.38
C ARG A 92 -3.77 12.14 9.81
N LEU A 93 -3.45 11.20 10.71
CA LEU A 93 -3.16 11.50 12.11
C LEU A 93 -1.74 12.00 12.34
N LEU A 94 -0.76 11.42 11.66
CA LEU A 94 0.67 11.66 11.91
C LEU A 94 1.28 12.69 10.96
N ASP A 95 0.56 13.12 9.93
CA ASP A 95 1.05 14.11 8.99
C ASP A 95 1.44 15.43 9.67
N GLY A 96 2.63 15.93 9.32
CA GLY A 96 3.25 17.12 9.90
C GLY A 96 3.65 16.98 11.38
N LYS A 97 3.57 15.78 11.97
CA LYS A 97 3.93 15.53 13.38
C LYS A 97 5.37 15.07 13.50
N LYS A 98 6.06 15.55 14.54
CA LYS A 98 7.40 15.07 14.89
C LYS A 98 7.28 13.72 15.59
N SER A 99 7.60 12.64 14.90
CA SER A 99 7.62 11.28 15.44
C SER A 99 8.65 10.42 14.71
N HIS A 100 9.27 9.47 15.42
CA HIS A 100 10.18 8.51 14.79
C HIS A 100 9.42 7.49 13.93
N VAL A 101 8.17 7.20 14.27
CA VAL A 101 7.27 6.31 13.51
C VAL A 101 6.81 6.95 12.21
N ALA A 102 6.66 8.27 12.20
CA ALA A 102 6.10 9.02 11.07
C ALA A 102 6.99 9.00 9.82
N GLY A 103 8.32 8.89 9.96
CA GLY A 103 9.24 8.99 8.82
C GLY A 103 8.95 7.97 7.73
N ASP A 104 9.12 6.68 8.04
CA ASP A 104 8.94 5.60 7.05
C ASP A 104 7.47 5.36 6.71
N LEU A 105 6.55 5.71 7.61
CA LEU A 105 5.13 5.44 7.45
C LEU A 105 4.46 6.40 6.46
N LEU A 106 4.93 7.66 6.39
CA LEU A 106 4.25 8.76 5.70
C LEU A 106 4.72 8.99 4.25
N GLN A 107 5.23 7.96 3.57
CA GLN A 107 5.72 8.11 2.19
C GLN A 107 4.65 8.62 1.21
N HIS A 108 3.36 8.39 1.50
CA HIS A 108 2.23 8.84 0.68
C HIS A 108 1.53 10.09 1.24
N ALA A 109 2.15 10.82 2.17
CA ALA A 109 1.52 12.01 2.77
C ALA A 109 1.07 13.06 1.72
N PRO A 110 1.85 13.39 0.67
CA PRO A 110 1.39 14.31 -0.37
C PRO A 110 0.11 13.85 -1.08
N TYR A 111 -0.02 12.54 -1.33
CA TYR A 111 -1.23 11.93 -1.89
C TYR A 111 -2.41 12.02 -0.92
N VAL A 112 -2.22 11.63 0.34
CA VAL A 112 -3.31 11.62 1.32
C VAL A 112 -3.86 13.03 1.60
N ARG A 113 -3.01 14.07 1.56
CA ARG A 113 -3.43 15.48 1.75
C ARG A 113 -4.41 15.99 0.70
N ILE A 114 -4.35 15.46 -0.53
CA ILE A 114 -5.22 15.91 -1.62
C ILE A 114 -6.53 15.11 -1.71
N LEU A 115 -6.67 14.04 -0.93
CA LEU A 115 -7.89 13.24 -0.91
C LEU A 115 -9.09 14.05 -0.40
N PRO A 116 -10.31 13.78 -0.88
CA PRO A 116 -11.51 14.44 -0.39
C PRO A 116 -11.67 14.27 1.13
N ALA A 117 -12.06 15.36 1.79
CA ALA A 117 -12.32 15.34 3.23
C ALA A 117 -13.64 14.65 3.59
N ALA A 118 -14.60 14.65 2.66
CA ALA A 118 -15.95 14.11 2.79
C ALA A 118 -16.41 13.50 1.47
N PHE A 119 -17.34 12.57 1.55
CA PHE A 119 -17.89 11.82 0.42
C PHE A 119 -19.41 11.80 0.48
N GLY A 120 -20.06 11.90 -0.68
CA GLY A 120 -21.52 11.75 -0.79
C GLY A 120 -22.00 10.29 -0.67
N THR A 121 -21.38 9.49 0.19
CA THR A 121 -21.70 8.06 0.32
C THR A 121 -22.71 7.81 1.45
N PRO A 122 -23.39 6.66 1.44
CA PRO A 122 -24.32 6.33 2.52
C PRO A 122 -23.70 6.21 3.92
N LEU A 123 -22.37 6.18 4.05
CA LEU A 123 -21.69 6.17 5.36
C LEU A 123 -21.75 7.51 6.09
N GLU A 124 -21.95 8.61 5.35
CA GLU A 124 -22.06 9.97 5.88
C GLU A 124 -23.53 10.41 6.07
N CYS A 125 -24.48 9.62 5.58
CA CYS A 125 -25.91 9.93 5.70
C CYS A 125 -26.39 9.94 7.15
N LYS A 126 -27.24 10.91 7.45
CA LYS A 126 -27.99 10.97 8.71
C LYS A 126 -29.03 9.86 8.76
N PRO A 127 -29.46 9.41 9.95
CA PRO A 127 -30.51 8.41 10.09
C PRO A 127 -31.78 8.75 9.30
N SER A 128 -32.19 10.01 9.28
CA SER A 128 -33.36 10.47 8.52
C SER A 128 -33.19 10.36 7.00
N GLU A 129 -31.96 10.52 6.50
CA GLU A 129 -31.65 10.38 5.07
C GLU A 129 -31.62 8.91 4.67
N ILE A 130 -31.12 8.03 5.55
CA ILE A 130 -31.14 6.58 5.33
C ILE A 130 -32.58 6.07 5.23
N THR A 131 -33.51 6.59 6.04
CA THR A 131 -34.95 6.24 5.96
C THR A 131 -35.56 6.54 4.59
N LEU A 132 -35.03 7.51 3.83
CA LEU A 132 -35.51 7.77 2.47
C LEU A 132 -35.19 6.63 1.49
N LEU A 133 -34.27 5.74 1.86
CA LEU A 133 -33.96 4.54 1.08
C LEU A 133 -34.88 3.36 1.40
N ASP A 134 -35.76 3.48 2.40
CA ASP A 134 -36.62 2.38 2.84
C ASP A 134 -37.47 1.82 1.68
N GLY A 135 -37.61 0.50 1.64
CA GLY A 135 -38.23 -0.22 0.53
C GLY A 135 -37.35 -0.40 -0.71
N THR A 136 -36.09 0.06 -0.71
CA THR A 136 -35.12 -0.18 -1.79
C THR A 136 -34.02 -1.17 -1.39
N SER A 137 -33.35 -1.78 -2.37
CA SER A 137 -32.17 -2.61 -2.11
C SER A 137 -30.99 -1.81 -1.53
N LEU A 138 -30.94 -0.49 -1.78
CA LEU A 138 -29.91 0.41 -1.26
C LEU A 138 -29.99 0.58 0.26
N PHE A 139 -31.18 0.46 0.86
CA PHE A 139 -31.33 0.52 2.32
C PHE A 139 -30.55 -0.62 2.99
N ASN A 140 -30.81 -1.86 2.59
CA ASN A 140 -30.14 -3.02 3.15
C ASN A 140 -28.62 -2.99 2.88
N GLY A 141 -28.22 -2.57 1.67
CA GLY A 141 -26.81 -2.37 1.33
C GLY A 141 -26.12 -1.33 2.22
N THR A 142 -26.80 -0.22 2.49
CA THR A 142 -26.32 0.85 3.37
C THR A 142 -26.19 0.36 4.81
N MET A 143 -27.22 -0.28 5.35
CA MET A 143 -27.19 -0.83 6.71
C MET A 143 -26.08 -1.86 6.89
N HIS A 144 -25.90 -2.76 5.92
CA HIS A 144 -24.82 -3.73 5.94
C HIS A 144 -23.43 -3.06 5.89
N ARG A 145 -23.26 -2.03 5.06
CA ARG A 145 -22.00 -1.28 4.99
C ARG A 145 -21.71 -0.53 6.31
N LEU A 146 -22.71 0.08 6.92
CA LEU A 146 -22.59 0.74 8.23
C LEU A 146 -22.15 -0.23 9.34
N GLN A 147 -22.75 -1.42 9.39
CA GLN A 147 -22.37 -2.46 10.36
C GLN A 147 -20.96 -2.96 10.09
N LYS A 148 -20.67 -3.37 8.84
CA LYS A 148 -19.35 -3.90 8.45
C LYS A 148 -18.21 -2.93 8.76
N THR A 149 -18.42 -1.65 8.48
CA THR A 149 -17.41 -0.61 8.78
C THR A 149 -17.25 -0.38 10.28
N SER A 150 -18.34 -0.44 11.06
CA SER A 150 -18.27 -0.37 12.52
C SER A 150 -17.47 -1.54 13.10
N ASP A 151 -17.73 -2.77 12.64
CA ASP A 151 -17.02 -3.96 13.12
C ASP A 151 -15.53 -3.91 12.76
N ALA A 152 -15.21 -3.45 11.55
CA ALA A 152 -13.83 -3.28 11.10
C ALA A 152 -13.10 -2.20 11.92
N ALA A 153 -13.77 -1.09 12.21
CA ALA A 153 -13.23 -0.01 13.04
C ALA A 153 -12.91 -0.51 14.46
N GLU A 154 -13.79 -1.31 15.09
CA GLU A 154 -13.52 -1.83 16.44
C GLU A 154 -12.37 -2.84 16.45
N ARG A 155 -12.26 -3.71 15.45
CA ARG A 155 -11.12 -4.63 15.34
C ARG A 155 -9.79 -3.87 15.15
N SER A 156 -9.77 -2.87 14.27
CA SER A 156 -8.56 -2.06 14.05
C SER A 156 -8.20 -1.19 15.22
N LYS A 157 -9.20 -0.69 15.95
CA LYS A 157 -9.03 0.02 17.22
C LYS A 157 -8.34 -0.86 18.25
N ALA A 158 -8.84 -2.08 18.45
CA ALA A 158 -8.28 -3.03 19.40
C ALA A 158 -6.84 -3.40 19.03
N TRP A 159 -6.58 -3.69 17.76
CA TRP A 159 -5.25 -3.99 17.26
C TRP A 159 -4.27 -2.82 17.48
N LEU A 160 -4.67 -1.60 17.10
CA LEU A 160 -3.80 -0.43 17.24
C LEU A 160 -3.56 -0.05 18.71
N ALA A 161 -4.56 -0.25 19.58
CA ALA A 161 -4.41 -0.05 21.02
C ALA A 161 -3.34 -1.00 21.61
N ALA A 162 -3.35 -2.27 21.20
CA ALA A 162 -2.33 -3.24 21.59
C ALA A 162 -0.94 -2.86 21.04
N ALA A 163 -0.86 -2.44 19.77
CA ALA A 163 0.38 -1.95 19.18
C ALA A 163 0.94 -0.75 19.97
N CYS A 164 0.09 0.22 20.33
CA CYS A 164 0.49 1.41 21.11
C CYS A 164 0.92 1.10 22.55
N ALA A 165 0.67 -0.10 23.07
CA ALA A 165 1.12 -0.54 24.39
C ALA A 165 2.54 -1.12 24.37
N VAL A 166 3.13 -1.35 23.20
CA VAL A 166 4.51 -1.84 23.07
C VAL A 166 5.49 -0.82 23.66
N PRO A 167 6.48 -1.24 24.48
CA PRO A 167 7.39 -0.32 25.17
C PRO A 167 8.12 0.67 24.26
N ARG A 168 8.43 0.26 23.02
CA ARG A 168 9.07 1.11 22.00
C ARG A 168 8.27 2.38 21.69
N LEU A 169 6.94 2.29 21.72
CA LEU A 169 6.03 3.40 21.42
C LEU A 169 5.65 4.20 22.67
N ALA A 170 5.92 3.70 23.88
CA ALA A 170 5.48 4.34 25.12
C ALA A 170 5.97 5.80 25.25
N SER A 171 7.16 6.11 24.71
CA SER A 171 7.76 7.45 24.75
C SER A 171 7.64 8.23 23.42
N ASP A 172 7.05 7.65 22.38
CA ASP A 172 6.93 8.34 21.08
C ASP A 172 5.71 9.29 21.09
N PRO A 173 5.84 10.55 20.64
CA PRO A 173 4.71 11.47 20.52
C PRO A 173 3.54 10.94 19.67
N ALA A 174 3.82 10.10 18.66
CA ALA A 174 2.77 9.46 17.86
C ALA A 174 1.86 8.61 18.73
N ALA A 175 2.37 7.89 19.72
CA ALA A 175 1.53 7.03 20.55
C ALA A 175 0.49 7.83 21.35
N VAL A 176 0.81 9.07 21.75
CA VAL A 176 -0.18 9.98 22.37
C VAL A 176 -1.27 10.35 21.37
N ILE A 177 -0.89 10.76 20.16
CA ILE A 177 -1.83 11.14 19.10
C ILE A 177 -2.76 9.97 18.74
N LEU A 178 -2.19 8.77 18.56
CA LEU A 178 -2.94 7.56 18.24
C LEU A 178 -3.91 7.19 19.37
N ARG A 179 -3.46 7.20 20.63
CA ARG A 179 -4.35 6.95 21.79
C ARG A 179 -5.48 7.97 21.90
N THR A 180 -5.21 9.24 21.63
CA THR A 180 -6.24 10.29 21.61
C THR A 180 -7.27 10.01 20.50
N ALA A 181 -6.82 9.72 19.28
CA ALA A 181 -7.71 9.42 18.16
C ALA A 181 -8.58 8.17 18.41
N LEU A 182 -8.00 7.13 19.02
CA LEU A 182 -8.72 5.92 19.42
C LEU A 182 -9.86 6.23 20.43
N ALA A 183 -9.71 7.27 21.26
CA ALA A 183 -10.69 7.65 22.27
C ALA A 183 -11.84 8.53 21.73
N SER A 184 -11.61 9.36 20.70
CA SER A 184 -12.59 10.37 20.26
C SER A 184 -13.20 10.11 18.88
N ASP A 185 -12.39 9.81 17.86
CA ASP A 185 -12.80 10.02 16.45
C ASP A 185 -12.58 8.80 15.56
N TRP A 186 -12.21 7.65 16.14
CA TRP A 186 -11.76 6.48 15.37
C TRP A 186 -12.75 6.00 14.30
N LEU A 187 -14.05 5.89 14.65
CA LEU A 187 -15.06 5.41 13.69
C LEU A 187 -15.20 6.37 12.50
N SER A 188 -15.18 7.68 12.73
CA SER A 188 -15.26 8.69 11.68
C SER A 188 -14.04 8.65 10.76
N LEU A 189 -12.84 8.53 11.34
CA LEU A 189 -11.60 8.38 10.57
C LEU A 189 -11.61 7.09 9.75
N TRP A 190 -12.08 5.98 10.33
CA TRP A 190 -12.17 4.70 9.65
C TRP A 190 -13.17 4.74 8.49
N ARG A 191 -14.34 5.37 8.67
CA ARG A 191 -15.33 5.55 7.60
C ARG A 191 -14.79 6.41 6.47
N TRP A 192 -14.09 7.50 6.78
CA TRP A 192 -13.41 8.29 5.76
C TRP A 192 -12.42 7.43 4.94
N ALA A 193 -11.60 6.60 5.59
CA ALA A 193 -10.68 5.72 4.88
C ALA A 193 -11.41 4.65 4.05
N ASP A 194 -12.54 4.12 4.53
CA ASP A 194 -13.41 3.20 3.78
C ASP A 194 -14.02 3.86 2.54
N ASP A 195 -14.39 5.14 2.62
CA ASP A 195 -14.92 5.91 1.50
C ASP A 195 -13.85 6.28 0.47
N VAL A 196 -12.65 6.69 0.92
CA VAL A 196 -11.48 6.83 0.05
C VAL A 196 -11.25 5.53 -0.71
N TYR A 197 -11.11 4.43 0.01
CA TYR A 197 -10.83 3.13 -0.59
C TYR A 197 -11.93 2.70 -1.56
N GLY A 198 -13.19 2.79 -1.14
CA GLY A 198 -14.34 2.37 -1.95
C GLY A 198 -14.56 3.22 -3.21
N SER A 199 -14.13 4.48 -3.21
CA SER A 199 -14.30 5.39 -4.36
C SER A 199 -13.11 5.41 -5.31
N ARG A 200 -11.91 5.04 -4.84
CA ARG A 200 -10.64 5.26 -5.57
C ARG A 200 -9.82 4.00 -5.83
N SER A 201 -10.22 2.84 -5.32
CA SER A 201 -9.43 1.62 -5.48
C SER A 201 -9.58 0.97 -6.86
N PHE A 202 -8.50 0.36 -7.33
CA PHE A 202 -8.42 -0.43 -8.55
C PHE A 202 -8.20 -1.91 -8.21
N PRO A 203 -8.68 -2.87 -9.02
CA PRO A 203 -8.29 -4.27 -8.87
C PRO A 203 -6.76 -4.42 -8.92
N ALA A 204 -6.16 -5.23 -8.05
CA ALA A 204 -4.70 -5.40 -8.02
C ALA A 204 -4.10 -5.91 -9.35
N SER A 205 -4.86 -6.68 -10.13
CA SER A 205 -4.46 -7.16 -11.46
C SER A 205 -4.14 -6.03 -12.44
N PHE A 206 -4.71 -4.85 -12.21
CA PHE A 206 -4.45 -3.64 -12.99
C PHE A 206 -3.00 -3.15 -12.89
N ALA A 207 -2.32 -3.50 -11.80
CA ALA A 207 -0.96 -3.13 -11.52
C ALA A 207 0.00 -4.33 -11.60
N GLY A 208 -0.39 -5.39 -12.30
CA GLY A 208 0.48 -6.55 -12.55
C GLY A 208 0.50 -7.61 -11.45
N TRP A 209 -0.23 -7.43 -10.34
CA TRP A 209 -0.37 -8.51 -9.35
C TRP A 209 -1.26 -9.62 -9.92
N ALA A 210 -0.62 -10.74 -10.28
CA ALA A 210 -1.27 -11.90 -10.83
C ALA A 210 -2.28 -12.52 -9.86
N VAL A 211 -3.39 -13.00 -10.42
CA VAL A 211 -4.40 -13.82 -9.74
C VAL A 211 -3.92 -15.29 -9.73
N PRO A 212 -4.09 -16.07 -8.66
CA PRO A 212 -3.48 -16.09 -7.32
C PRO A 212 -2.09 -16.81 -7.27
N PRO A 213 -1.30 -16.72 -6.16
CA PRO A 213 -1.75 -16.44 -4.79
C PRO A 213 -1.32 -15.10 -4.18
N ALA A 214 -1.06 -14.06 -4.98
CA ALA A 214 -0.78 -12.72 -4.45
C ALA A 214 -2.08 -11.87 -4.38
N SER A 215 -2.60 -11.71 -3.15
CA SER A 215 -3.56 -10.69 -2.67
C SER A 215 -4.56 -10.07 -3.67
N HIS A 216 -5.77 -10.62 -3.68
CA HIS A 216 -6.94 -10.13 -4.42
C HIS A 216 -7.49 -8.75 -3.98
N GLU A 217 -6.87 -8.11 -3.00
CA GLU A 217 -7.42 -6.88 -2.46
C GLU A 217 -7.13 -5.71 -3.39
N PRO A 218 -8.12 -4.84 -3.66
CA PRO A 218 -7.89 -3.61 -4.41
C PRO A 218 -6.75 -2.75 -3.85
N VAL A 219 -6.18 -1.93 -4.73
CA VAL A 219 -5.06 -1.03 -4.46
C VAL A 219 -5.45 0.42 -4.72
N LEU A 220 -4.72 1.37 -4.14
CA LEU A 220 -4.82 2.79 -4.52
C LEU A 220 -3.61 3.17 -5.36
N ILE A 221 -3.86 3.85 -6.48
CA ILE A 221 -2.81 4.27 -7.42
C ILE A 221 -2.81 5.80 -7.46
N PRO A 222 -1.93 6.45 -6.68
CA PRO A 222 -1.85 7.91 -6.61
C PRO A 222 -1.73 8.54 -8.00
N GLY A 223 -2.64 9.45 -8.32
CA GLY A 223 -2.67 10.19 -9.59
C GLY A 223 -3.69 9.59 -10.55
N ILE A 224 -3.60 8.30 -10.85
CA ILE A 224 -4.58 7.61 -11.72
C ILE A 224 -5.99 7.69 -11.12
N ASP A 225 -6.10 7.50 -9.80
CA ASP A 225 -7.35 7.60 -9.05
C ASP A 225 -7.95 9.01 -8.96
N SER A 226 -7.23 10.03 -9.45
CA SER A 226 -7.62 11.43 -9.42
C SER A 226 -8.21 11.90 -10.76
N ILE A 227 -8.32 11.00 -11.74
CA ILE A 227 -9.01 11.23 -13.01
C ILE A 227 -10.49 10.96 -12.79
N ASN A 228 -11.33 11.97 -13.05
CA ASN A 228 -12.78 11.85 -12.89
C ASN A 228 -13.40 10.99 -13.99
N HIS A 229 -14.41 10.20 -13.62
CA HIS A 229 -15.15 9.38 -14.56
C HIS A 229 -16.15 10.23 -15.36
N MET A 230 -16.17 10.06 -16.68
CA MET A 230 -17.20 10.63 -17.56
C MET A 230 -17.84 9.54 -18.43
N ARG A 231 -19.17 9.57 -18.52
CA ARG A 231 -19.92 8.58 -19.30
C ARG A 231 -19.54 8.67 -20.79
N ALA A 232 -19.24 7.52 -21.40
CA ALA A 232 -18.88 7.38 -22.81
C ALA A 232 -17.53 8.01 -23.22
N TYR A 233 -16.64 8.26 -22.26
CA TYR A 233 -15.24 8.61 -22.50
C TYR A 233 -14.38 7.43 -22.02
N PRO A 234 -14.06 6.47 -22.91
CA PRO A 234 -13.27 5.32 -22.52
C PRO A 234 -11.85 5.77 -22.17
N VAL A 235 -11.32 5.23 -21.08
CA VAL A 235 -9.90 5.33 -20.73
C VAL A 235 -9.34 3.91 -20.79
N THR A 236 -8.22 3.76 -21.49
CA THR A 236 -7.47 2.51 -21.53
C THR A 236 -6.38 2.57 -20.48
N TRP A 237 -6.17 1.44 -19.83
CA TRP A 237 -5.16 1.30 -18.81
C TRP A 237 -4.30 0.10 -19.13
N GLU A 238 -3.00 0.29 -19.02
CA GLU A 238 -2.03 -0.72 -19.39
C GLU A 238 -1.05 -0.89 -18.24
N TYR A 239 -0.71 -2.15 -17.95
CA TYR A 239 0.39 -2.48 -17.09
C TYR A 239 1.56 -2.87 -17.99
N GLU A 240 2.62 -2.09 -17.92
CA GLU A 240 3.89 -2.42 -18.54
C GLU A 240 4.80 -2.99 -17.46
N GLU A 241 5.10 -4.28 -17.56
CA GLU A 241 6.20 -4.86 -16.81
C GLU A 241 7.47 -4.29 -17.45
N VAL A 242 8.12 -3.36 -16.75
CA VAL A 242 9.48 -2.97 -17.12
C VAL A 242 10.29 -4.22 -16.93
N ASP A 243 10.64 -4.85 -18.04
CA ASP A 243 11.52 -6.00 -18.05
C ASP A 243 12.87 -5.50 -17.51
N ASP A 244 13.07 -5.65 -16.20
CA ASP A 244 14.35 -5.43 -15.54
C ASP A 244 15.40 -6.42 -16.09
N THR A 245 15.04 -7.28 -17.05
CA THR A 245 15.96 -7.67 -18.11
C THR A 245 16.35 -6.48 -19.00
N MET A 246 17.10 -5.54 -18.41
CA MET A 246 17.95 -4.64 -19.15
C MET A 246 18.71 -5.42 -20.23
N PRO A 247 19.02 -4.81 -21.39
CA PRO A 247 19.65 -5.44 -22.55
C PRO A 247 21.11 -5.85 -22.26
N TRP A 248 21.33 -6.86 -21.41
CA TRP A 248 22.61 -7.55 -21.21
C TRP A 248 23.04 -8.38 -22.43
N MET A 249 22.25 -8.33 -23.52
CA MET A 249 22.51 -8.92 -24.83
C MET A 249 23.00 -7.91 -25.88
N LEU A 250 23.36 -6.68 -25.50
CA LEU A 250 24.21 -5.88 -26.38
C LEU A 250 25.61 -6.50 -26.37
N GLU A 251 25.99 -6.99 -27.55
CA GLU A 251 27.25 -7.64 -27.94
C GLU A 251 28.44 -6.67 -27.81
N ASP A 252 28.70 -6.14 -26.62
CA ASP A 252 29.92 -5.39 -26.34
C ASP A 252 30.88 -6.29 -25.56
N GLU A 253 31.85 -6.88 -26.28
CA GLU A 253 32.85 -7.83 -25.79
C GLU A 253 33.85 -7.23 -24.76
N SER A 254 33.56 -6.06 -24.17
CA SER A 254 34.52 -5.28 -23.38
C SER A 254 34.07 -4.90 -21.96
N ASP A 255 33.08 -5.59 -21.38
CA ASP A 255 32.63 -5.31 -20.02
C ASP A 255 33.65 -5.81 -18.95
N GLY A 256 34.65 -4.97 -18.68
CA GLY A 256 35.71 -5.20 -17.68
C GLY A 256 35.23 -5.27 -16.22
N VAL A 257 33.93 -5.06 -15.97
CA VAL A 257 33.31 -5.17 -14.63
C VAL A 257 32.54 -6.49 -14.49
N ARG A 258 32.01 -7.04 -15.59
CA ARG A 258 31.19 -8.25 -15.62
C ARG A 258 31.92 -9.51 -15.17
N GLU A 259 33.04 -9.85 -15.80
CA GLU A 259 33.71 -11.13 -15.53
C GLU A 259 34.19 -11.25 -14.07
N PRO A 260 34.77 -10.20 -13.45
CA PRO A 260 35.15 -10.24 -12.03
C PRO A 260 33.98 -10.47 -11.06
N ILE A 261 32.80 -9.91 -11.35
CA ILE A 261 31.61 -10.10 -10.51
C ILE A 261 31.06 -11.52 -10.66
N LEU A 262 30.93 -12.02 -11.89
CA LEU A 262 30.48 -13.38 -12.14
C LEU A 262 31.43 -14.43 -11.55
N GLU A 263 32.73 -14.18 -11.61
CA GLU A 263 33.74 -15.03 -10.98
C GLU A 263 33.56 -15.06 -9.46
N ARG A 264 33.38 -13.90 -8.80
CA ARG A 264 33.08 -13.84 -7.36
C ARG A 264 31.78 -14.56 -6.98
N VAL A 265 30.73 -14.45 -7.79
CA VAL A 265 29.47 -15.15 -7.55
C VAL A 265 29.65 -16.67 -7.70
N ARG A 266 30.39 -17.13 -8.71
CA ARG A 266 30.73 -18.56 -8.90
C ARG A 266 31.56 -19.08 -7.73
N GLU A 267 32.56 -18.34 -7.27
CA GLU A 267 33.37 -18.68 -6.09
C GLU A 267 32.51 -18.78 -4.83
N TYR A 268 31.67 -17.77 -4.57
CA TYR A 268 30.80 -17.75 -3.41
C TYR A 268 29.81 -18.93 -3.40
N ARG A 269 29.26 -19.28 -4.56
CA ARG A 269 28.41 -20.46 -4.74
C ARG A 269 29.16 -21.76 -4.39
N GLN A 270 30.40 -21.90 -4.85
CA GLN A 270 31.23 -23.07 -4.54
C GLN A 270 31.58 -23.17 -3.04
N VAL A 271 31.77 -22.04 -2.37
CA VAL A 271 31.99 -21.99 -0.92
C VAL A 271 30.73 -22.43 -0.16
N LEU A 272 29.55 -21.94 -0.57
CA LEU A 272 28.28 -22.34 0.04
C LEU A 272 28.00 -23.82 -0.15
N LEU A 273 28.24 -24.36 -1.35
CA LEU A 273 28.07 -25.79 -1.63
C LEU A 273 29.01 -26.65 -0.78
N ARG A 274 30.29 -26.27 -0.67
CA ARG A 274 31.25 -26.98 0.20
C ARG A 274 30.83 -26.95 1.67
N LYS A 275 30.40 -25.79 2.17
CA LYS A 275 29.88 -25.67 3.55
C LYS A 275 28.64 -26.54 3.76
N GLY A 276 27.72 -26.58 2.79
CA GLY A 276 26.54 -27.43 2.83
C GLY A 276 26.89 -28.92 2.88
N VAL A 277 27.81 -29.37 2.02
CA VAL A 277 28.28 -30.77 2.00
C VAL A 277 28.97 -31.14 3.32
N GLN A 278 29.86 -30.28 3.83
CA GLN A 278 30.51 -30.50 5.13
C GLN A 278 29.50 -30.60 6.28
N TRP A 279 28.52 -29.71 6.31
CA TRP A 279 27.48 -29.72 7.33
C TRP A 279 26.66 -31.02 7.29
N THR A 280 26.25 -31.45 6.09
CA THR A 280 25.50 -32.71 5.91
C THR A 280 26.34 -33.92 6.35
N GLN A 281 27.62 -33.95 6.00
CA GLN A 281 28.52 -35.03 6.40
C GLN A 281 28.67 -35.09 7.93
N SER A 282 28.93 -33.96 8.59
CA SER A 282 28.99 -33.91 10.06
C SER A 282 27.69 -34.34 10.73
N LYS A 283 26.53 -34.08 10.10
CA LYS A 283 25.24 -34.56 10.62
C LYS A 283 25.04 -36.05 10.44
N LEU A 284 25.47 -36.63 9.32
CA LEU A 284 25.44 -38.07 9.11
C LEU A 284 26.38 -38.80 10.06
N ASP A 285 27.58 -38.27 10.28
CA ASP A 285 28.54 -38.83 11.24
C ASP A 285 27.98 -38.79 12.67
N GLN A 286 27.36 -37.67 13.07
CA GLN A 286 26.66 -37.58 14.36
C GLN A 286 25.55 -38.63 14.51
N ILE A 287 24.75 -38.83 13.47
CA ILE A 287 23.68 -39.84 13.48
C ILE A 287 24.27 -41.25 13.56
N LEU A 288 25.37 -41.52 12.85
CA LEU A 288 26.08 -42.80 12.91
C LEU A 288 26.61 -43.07 14.33
N ASP A 289 27.27 -42.10 14.96
CA ASP A 289 27.75 -42.20 16.35
C ASP A 289 26.61 -42.47 17.33
N GLU A 290 25.46 -41.79 17.15
CA GLU A 290 24.25 -42.00 17.96
C GLU A 290 23.66 -43.41 17.77
N LEU A 291 23.65 -43.92 16.54
CA LEU A 291 23.18 -45.28 16.24
C LEU A 291 24.11 -46.35 16.82
N GLU A 292 25.43 -46.16 16.73
CA GLU A 292 26.41 -47.06 17.34
C GLU A 292 26.28 -47.09 18.86
N ALA A 293 26.08 -45.93 19.51
CA ALA A 293 25.86 -45.83 20.95
C ALA A 293 24.59 -46.56 21.42
N LEU A 294 23.59 -46.65 20.54
CA LEU A 294 22.34 -47.39 20.77
C LEU A 294 22.46 -48.90 20.47
N GLY A 295 23.65 -49.39 20.08
CA GLY A 295 23.92 -50.80 19.80
C GLY A 295 23.49 -51.26 18.40
N TYR A 296 23.10 -50.33 17.53
CA TYR A 296 22.88 -50.62 16.12
C TYR A 296 24.24 -50.57 15.40
N THR A 297 24.88 -51.74 15.27
CA THR A 297 26.02 -51.91 14.37
C THR A 297 25.51 -52.31 12.99
N LEU A 298 26.00 -51.64 11.95
CA LEU A 298 25.79 -52.03 10.55
C LEU A 298 26.62 -53.28 10.21
#